data_AF-A0A7C5P6R8-F1
#
_entry.id   AF-A0A7C5P6R8-F1
#
_cell.length_a   1.000
_cell.length_b   1.000
_cell.length_c   1.000
_cell.angle_alpha   90.00
_cell.angle_beta   90.00
_cell.angle_gamma   90.00
#
_symmetry.space_group_name_H-M   'P 1'
#
loop_
_entity.id
_entity.type
_entity.pdbx_description
1 polymer ?
#
loop_
_entity_poly.entity_id
_entity_poly.type
_entity_poly.pdbx_seq_one_letter_code
_entity_poly.pdbx_strand_id
1 'polypeptide(L)'
;MGKEANVFSARTGDKLVAVKIYRLETCDFNRMYDYIRADPRYSGLRRRRRLVIFAWCQREYRNLLKARAAGVRVPSPIAFLNNVLVSEFIGDEEPAPKLKDALPKDPADFAERVIDYIKKLYNAGMVHTDLSEYNILNWNENPVLIDFSQATTVDNPNFKEYLDRDINNVCRFFRKLGLNLENEKILKEISLKGNN
;
A
#
# COMPACT_ATOMS: atom_id res chain seq x y z
N MET A 1 -2.09 4.52 16.88
CA MET A 1 -0.66 4.20 16.61
C MET A 1 -0.58 2.87 15.86
N GLY A 2 0.23 2.80 14.81
CA GLY A 2 0.48 1.55 14.08
C GLY A 2 1.38 0.60 14.88
N LYS A 3 1.21 -0.72 14.71
CA LYS A 3 2.02 -1.72 15.42
C LYS A 3 3.51 -1.67 15.04
N GLU A 4 3.81 -1.23 13.81
CA GLU A 4 5.17 -1.32 13.22
C GLU A 4 5.86 0.04 13.04
N ALA A 5 5.09 1.13 12.96
CA ALA A 5 5.64 2.46 12.73
C ALA A 5 4.81 3.54 13.41
N ASN A 6 5.47 4.66 13.69
CA ASN A 6 4.80 5.92 14.01
C ASN A 6 4.83 6.81 12.77
N VAL A 7 3.71 7.48 12.50
CA VAL A 7 3.61 8.47 11.41
C VAL A 7 3.37 9.83 12.06
N PHE A 8 4.18 10.81 11.65
CA PHE A 8 4.11 12.18 12.12
C PHE A 8 3.90 13.11 10.93
N SER A 9 3.20 14.23 11.14
CA SER A 9 3.29 15.38 10.24
C SER A 9 4.55 16.18 10.57
N ALA A 10 5.21 16.70 9.55
CA ALA A 10 6.33 17.63 9.67
C ALA A 10 6.24 18.69 8.56
N ARG A 11 7.05 19.74 8.65
CA ARG A 11 7.11 20.81 7.64
C ARG A 11 8.47 20.84 6.95
N THR A 12 8.46 21.05 5.64
CA THR A 12 9.63 21.41 4.83
C THR A 12 9.34 22.75 4.16
N GLY A 13 9.86 23.82 4.74
CA GLY A 13 9.35 25.17 4.47
C GLY A 13 7.86 25.24 4.78
N ASP A 14 7.05 25.69 3.82
CA ASP A 14 5.60 25.83 3.97
C ASP A 14 4.82 24.55 3.67
N LYS A 15 5.47 23.49 3.17
CA LYS A 15 4.80 22.24 2.77
C LYS A 15 4.77 21.23 3.91
N LEU A 16 3.61 20.63 4.14
CA LEU A 16 3.48 19.49 5.05
C LEU A 16 4.01 18.21 4.38
N VAL A 17 4.68 17.39 5.17
CA VAL A 17 5.17 16.06 4.79
C VAL A 17 4.80 15.04 5.87
N ALA A 18 4.61 13.79 5.45
CA ALA A 18 4.45 12.67 6.35
C ALA A 18 5.81 12.03 6.62
N VAL A 19 6.14 11.81 7.90
CA VAL A 19 7.36 11.14 8.35
C VAL A 19 6.97 9.84 9.04
N LYS A 20 7.24 8.72 8.38
CA LYS A 20 7.02 7.37 8.91
C LYS A 20 8.33 6.84 9.50
N ILE A 21 8.34 6.59 10.81
CA ILE A 21 9.48 6.06 11.56
C ILE A 21 9.15 4.64 11.99
N TYR A 22 9.84 3.66 11.40
CA TYR A 22 9.73 2.25 11.77
C TYR A 22 10.37 1.99 13.13
N ARG A 23 9.65 1.28 14.00
CA ARG A 23 10.12 0.98 15.36
C ARG A 23 11.21 -0.10 15.30
N LEU A 24 12.27 0.06 16.07
CA LEU A 24 13.37 -0.92 16.07
C LEU A 24 13.11 -2.14 16.95
N GLU A 25 12.32 -1.98 18.02
CA GLU A 25 12.18 -2.98 19.07
C GLU A 25 10.85 -3.74 19.05
N THR A 26 9.76 -3.07 18.65
CA THR A 26 8.39 -3.62 18.76
C THR A 26 7.80 -4.10 17.42
N CYS A 27 8.56 -4.03 16.33
CA CYS A 27 8.11 -4.57 15.04
C CYS A 27 8.14 -6.11 15.03
N ASP A 28 7.22 -6.72 14.28
CA ASP A 28 7.27 -8.16 13.99
C ASP A 28 8.40 -8.46 12.99
N PHE A 29 9.61 -8.53 13.53
CA PHE A 29 10.84 -8.77 12.78
C PHE A 29 10.78 -10.05 11.92
N ASN A 30 10.13 -11.10 12.42
CA ASN A 30 10.07 -12.38 11.71
C ASN A 30 9.18 -12.24 10.48
N ARG A 31 7.99 -11.66 10.64
CA ARG A 31 7.09 -11.39 9.52
C ARG A 31 7.76 -10.47 8.49
N MET A 32 8.41 -9.39 8.92
CA MET A 32 9.13 -8.51 7.99
C MET A 32 10.20 -9.27 7.20
N TYR A 33 11.00 -10.09 7.87
CA TYR A 33 12.04 -10.88 7.20
C TYR A 33 11.47 -11.86 6.16
N ASP A 34 10.32 -12.49 6.42
CA ASP A 34 9.66 -13.40 5.47
C ASP A 34 9.24 -12.71 4.18
N TYR A 35 8.70 -11.50 4.27
CA TYR A 35 8.37 -10.70 3.10
C TYR A 35 9.63 -10.20 2.36
N ILE A 36 10.68 -9.80 3.08
CA ILE A 36 11.93 -9.33 2.44
C ILE A 36 12.65 -10.46 1.72
N ARG A 37 12.77 -11.65 2.33
CA ARG A 37 13.52 -12.76 1.71
C ARG A 37 12.86 -13.31 0.46
N ALA A 38 11.55 -13.10 0.30
CA ALA A 38 10.81 -13.45 -0.91
C ALA A 38 11.03 -12.45 -2.06
N ASP A 39 11.62 -11.29 -1.78
CA ASP A 39 11.88 -10.24 -2.75
C ASP A 39 13.31 -10.36 -3.32
N PRO A 40 13.47 -10.67 -4.62
CA PRO A 40 14.80 -10.90 -5.22
C PRO A 40 15.77 -9.73 -5.06
N ARG A 41 15.26 -8.49 -4.89
CA ARG A 41 16.07 -7.27 -4.70
C ARG A 41 16.89 -7.31 -3.41
N TYR A 42 16.50 -8.16 -2.45
CA TYR A 42 17.12 -8.30 -1.14
C TYR A 42 17.73 -9.68 -0.93
N SER A 43 18.02 -10.40 -2.02
CA SER A 43 18.77 -11.66 -1.97
C SER A 43 20.09 -11.48 -1.21
N GLY A 44 20.38 -12.38 -0.28
CA GLY A 44 21.58 -12.32 0.56
C GLY A 44 21.50 -11.37 1.76
N LEU A 45 20.35 -10.72 2.02
CA LEU A 45 20.17 -9.92 3.23
C LEU A 45 20.33 -10.80 4.49
N ARG A 46 21.28 -10.44 5.35
CA ARG A 46 21.47 -11.13 6.64
C ARG A 46 20.26 -10.88 7.53
N ARG A 47 19.77 -11.94 8.20
CA ARG A 47 18.69 -11.89 9.20
C ARG A 47 19.14 -11.18 10.50
N ARG A 48 19.43 -9.88 10.39
CA ARG A 48 19.77 -8.98 11.51
C ARG A 48 18.70 -7.91 11.62
N ARG A 49 18.16 -7.72 12.82
CA ARG A 49 17.00 -6.84 13.09
C ARG A 49 17.10 -5.47 12.42
N ARG A 50 18.17 -4.72 12.68
CA ARG A 50 18.36 -3.39 12.09
C ARG A 50 18.41 -3.41 10.56
N LEU A 51 19.12 -4.37 9.96
CA LEU A 51 19.25 -4.46 8.51
C LEU A 51 17.91 -4.78 7.83
N VAL A 52 17.11 -5.67 8.43
CA VAL A 52 15.76 -5.98 7.95
C VAL A 52 14.85 -4.76 8.02
N ILE A 53 14.88 -4.01 9.11
CA ILE A 53 14.04 -2.81 9.25
C ILE A 53 14.45 -1.72 8.24
N PHE A 54 15.74 -1.55 7.99
CA PHE A 54 16.21 -0.59 6.98
C PHE A 54 15.84 -1.03 5.56
N ALA A 55 15.99 -2.32 5.26
CA ALA A 55 15.54 -2.90 4.00
C ALA A 55 14.02 -2.76 3.82
N TRP A 56 13.24 -2.89 4.90
CA TRP A 56 11.78 -2.69 4.89
C TRP A 56 11.39 -1.26 4.54
N CYS A 57 12.04 -0.28 5.17
CA CYS A 57 11.84 1.13 4.88
C CYS A 57 12.19 1.45 3.42
N GLN A 58 13.35 0.99 2.96
CA GLN A 58 13.76 1.13 1.55
C GLN A 58 12.78 0.44 0.60
N ARG A 59 12.25 -0.73 0.98
CA ARG A 59 11.29 -1.48 0.17
C ARG A 59 9.99 -0.70 -0.01
N GLU A 60 9.45 -0.12 1.05
CA GLU A 60 8.28 0.76 0.95
C GLU A 60 8.54 1.96 0.04
N TYR A 61 9.68 2.65 0.20
CA TYR A 61 10.08 3.76 -0.66
C TYR A 61 10.06 3.37 -2.15
N ARG A 62 10.70 2.24 -2.49
CA ARG A 62 10.77 1.73 -3.87
C ARG A 62 9.41 1.28 -4.40
N ASN A 63 8.58 0.70 -3.53
CA ASN A 63 7.24 0.24 -3.91
C ASN A 63 6.31 1.43 -4.19
N LEU A 64 6.36 2.49 -3.38
CA LEU A 64 5.64 3.75 -3.63
C LEU A 64 6.03 4.38 -4.98
N LEU A 65 7.33 4.42 -5.29
CA LEU A 65 7.81 4.90 -6.60
C LEU A 65 7.21 4.09 -7.76
N LYS A 66 7.24 2.76 -7.66
CA LYS A 66 6.72 1.86 -8.70
C LYS A 66 5.20 1.98 -8.85
N ALA A 67 4.46 2.04 -7.75
CA ALA A 67 3.00 2.24 -7.76
C ALA A 67 2.62 3.58 -8.41
N ARG A 68 3.33 4.66 -8.06
CA ARG A 68 3.13 5.98 -8.67
C ARG A 68 3.41 5.96 -10.17
N ALA A 69 4.51 5.33 -10.60
CA ALA A 69 4.84 5.19 -12.02
C ALA A 69 3.78 4.40 -12.81
N ALA A 70 3.06 3.49 -12.15
CA ALA A 70 1.93 2.77 -12.73
C ALA A 70 0.61 3.60 -12.79
N GLY A 71 0.64 4.87 -12.37
CA GLY A 71 -0.54 5.74 -12.37
C GLY A 71 -1.50 5.50 -11.20
N VAL A 72 -1.02 4.87 -10.12
CA VAL A 72 -1.78 4.70 -8.87
C VAL A 72 -1.55 5.91 -7.98
N ARG A 73 -2.63 6.47 -7.42
CA ARG A 73 -2.52 7.56 -6.45
C ARG A 73 -2.02 7.02 -5.11
N VAL A 74 -0.77 7.33 -4.80
CA VAL A 74 -0.08 7.03 -3.54
C VAL A 74 0.63 8.30 -3.04
N PRO A 75 1.03 8.39 -1.75
CA PRO A 75 1.92 9.45 -1.29
C PRO A 75 3.22 9.45 -2.10
N SER A 76 3.59 10.61 -2.64
CA SER A 76 4.88 10.79 -3.32
C SER A 76 6.01 10.53 -2.33
N PRO A 77 6.86 9.50 -2.49
CA PRO A 77 7.99 9.29 -1.59
C PRO A 77 9.07 10.35 -1.89
N ILE A 78 9.52 11.07 -0.86
CA ILE A 78 10.48 12.17 -0.99
C ILE A 78 11.89 11.65 -0.74
N ALA A 79 12.11 11.04 0.43
CA ALA A 79 13.41 10.51 0.83
C ALA A 79 13.23 9.40 1.86
N PHE A 80 14.25 8.56 2.03
CA PHE A 80 14.34 7.65 3.16
C PHE A 80 15.77 7.64 3.70
N LEU A 81 15.91 7.42 5.00
CA LEU A 81 17.20 7.21 5.66
C LEU A 81 17.02 6.20 6.78
N ASN A 82 17.76 5.09 6.71
CA ASN A 82 17.66 4.00 7.68
C ASN A 82 16.20 3.51 7.86
N ASN A 83 15.60 3.71 9.04
CA ASN A 83 14.24 3.33 9.39
C ASN A 83 13.22 4.47 9.25
N VAL A 84 13.58 5.57 8.58
CA VAL A 84 12.72 6.75 8.39
C VAL A 84 12.39 6.93 6.92
N LEU A 85 11.11 7.08 6.61
CA LEU A 85 10.56 7.41 5.29
C LEU A 85 9.86 8.77 5.37
N VAL A 86 10.19 9.66 4.45
CA VAL A 86 9.52 10.95 4.25
C VAL A 86 8.75 10.88 2.94
N SER A 87 7.47 11.23 2.98
CA SER A 87 6.59 11.27 1.81
C SER A 87 5.68 12.50 1.83
N GLU A 88 4.98 12.70 0.73
CA GLU A 88 3.85 13.62 0.63
C GLU A 88 2.87 13.41 1.79
N PHE A 89 2.44 14.52 2.39
CA PHE A 89 1.30 14.53 3.29
C PHE A 89 0.02 14.55 2.47
N ILE A 90 -0.90 13.62 2.75
CA ILE A 90 -2.20 13.56 2.08
C ILE A 90 -3.21 14.20 3.02
N GLY A 91 -3.67 15.39 2.68
CA GLY A 91 -4.48 16.25 3.54
C GLY A 91 -4.12 17.72 3.35
N ASP A 92 -4.87 18.59 4.02
CA ASP A 92 -4.53 20.00 4.16
C ASP A 92 -3.80 20.21 5.50
N GLU A 93 -4.44 20.82 6.49
CA GLU A 93 -3.88 20.95 7.85
C GLU A 93 -3.92 19.63 8.63
N GLU A 94 -4.93 18.80 8.34
CA GLU A 94 -5.18 17.50 8.96
C GLU A 94 -5.04 16.37 7.93
N PRO A 95 -4.64 15.16 8.35
CA PRO A 95 -4.50 14.03 7.42
C PRO A 95 -5.86 13.64 6.86
N ALA A 96 -5.88 13.28 5.57
CA ALA A 96 -7.06 12.72 4.94
C ALA A 96 -7.56 11.49 5.73
N PRO A 97 -8.86 11.38 5.98
CA PRO A 97 -9.40 10.28 6.75
C PRO A 97 -9.22 8.96 6.00
N LYS A 98 -9.09 7.87 6.76
CA LYS A 98 -9.16 6.52 6.20
C LYS A 98 -10.57 6.26 5.68
N LEU A 99 -10.68 5.43 4.65
CA LEU A 99 -11.96 5.03 4.08
C LEU A 99 -12.90 4.42 5.14
N LYS A 100 -12.36 3.69 6.12
CA LYS A 100 -13.14 3.15 7.25
C LYS A 100 -13.82 4.24 8.11
N ASP A 101 -13.22 5.42 8.18
CA ASP A 101 -13.60 6.51 9.09
C ASP A 101 -14.42 7.59 8.36
N ALA A 102 -14.24 7.73 7.04
CA ALA A 102 -15.03 8.63 6.21
C ALA A 102 -15.33 8.01 4.84
N LEU A 103 -16.59 7.63 4.65
CA LEU A 103 -17.07 7.06 3.40
C LEU A 103 -17.17 8.12 2.29
N PRO A 104 -16.89 7.76 1.02
CA PRO A 104 -17.13 8.64 -0.10
C PRO A 104 -18.63 8.85 -0.33
N LYS A 105 -18.98 9.98 -0.94
CA LYS A 105 -20.37 10.31 -1.32
C LYS A 105 -20.91 9.38 -2.41
N ASP A 106 -20.03 8.98 -3.33
CA ASP A 106 -20.32 7.98 -4.36
C ASP A 106 -19.43 6.74 -4.15
N PRO A 107 -19.90 5.75 -3.37
CA PRO A 107 -19.16 4.52 -3.17
C PRO A 107 -18.91 3.74 -4.47
N ALA A 108 -19.76 3.87 -5.49
CA ALA A 108 -19.64 3.11 -6.73
C ALA A 108 -18.45 3.60 -7.56
N ASP A 109 -18.39 4.90 -7.83
CA ASP A 109 -17.25 5.54 -8.52
C ASP A 109 -15.94 5.32 -7.74
N PHE A 110 -15.99 5.48 -6.42
CA PHE A 110 -14.82 5.27 -5.58
C PHE A 110 -14.32 3.80 -5.64
N ALA A 111 -15.23 2.83 -5.59
CA ALA A 111 -14.89 1.41 -5.70
C ALA A 111 -14.28 1.09 -7.07
N GLU A 112 -14.82 1.65 -8.15
CA GLU A 112 -14.28 1.49 -9.50
C GLU A 112 -12.83 1.98 -9.58
N ARG A 113 -12.53 3.15 -9.02
CA ARG A 113 -11.16 3.70 -8.95
C ARG A 113 -10.21 2.83 -8.12
N VAL A 114 -10.67 2.28 -7.00
CA VAL A 114 -9.87 1.35 -6.20
C VAL A 114 -9.57 0.07 -6.99
N ILE A 115 -10.54 -0.50 -7.70
CA ILE A 115 -10.36 -1.69 -8.55
C ILE A 115 -9.41 -1.39 -9.73
N ASP A 116 -9.51 -0.21 -10.34
CA ASP A 116 -8.57 0.26 -11.37
C ASP A 116 -7.14 0.36 -10.81
N TYR A 117 -6.95 0.83 -9.58
CA TYR A 117 -5.64 0.83 -8.94
C TYR A 117 -5.09 -0.58 -8.71
N ILE A 118 -5.93 -1.54 -8.31
CA ILE A 118 -5.50 -2.96 -8.21
C ILE A 118 -5.05 -3.46 -9.58
N LYS A 119 -5.80 -3.17 -10.66
CA LYS A 119 -5.44 -3.51 -12.05
C LYS A 119 -4.09 -2.91 -12.45
N LYS A 120 -3.88 -1.61 -12.17
CA LYS A 120 -2.62 -0.91 -12.48
C LYS A 120 -1.43 -1.48 -11.71
N LEU A 121 -1.58 -1.80 -10.42
CA LEU A 121 -0.53 -2.46 -9.64
C LEU A 121 -0.19 -3.83 -10.26
N TYR A 122 -1.20 -4.63 -10.58
CA TYR A 122 -1.01 -5.96 -11.16
C TYR A 122 -0.27 -5.89 -12.51
N ASN A 123 -0.69 -5.00 -13.40
CA ASN A 123 -0.04 -4.78 -14.70
C ASN A 123 1.40 -4.26 -14.56
N ALA A 124 1.70 -3.54 -13.48
CA ALA A 124 3.07 -3.16 -13.14
C ALA A 124 3.87 -4.33 -12.50
N GLY A 125 3.30 -5.52 -12.38
CA GLY A 125 3.92 -6.68 -11.74
C GLY A 125 4.05 -6.50 -10.22
N MET A 126 3.01 -5.96 -9.57
CA MET A 126 2.95 -5.74 -8.12
C MET A 126 1.58 -6.09 -7.54
N VAL A 127 1.57 -6.55 -6.28
CA VAL A 127 0.37 -6.75 -5.46
C VAL A 127 0.57 -6.04 -4.12
N HIS A 128 -0.46 -5.37 -3.60
CA HIS A 128 -0.35 -4.59 -2.36
C HIS A 128 -0.21 -5.48 -1.12
N THR A 129 -0.88 -6.62 -1.10
CA THR A 129 -0.88 -7.65 -0.05
C THR A 129 -1.51 -7.25 1.28
N ASP A 130 -2.01 -6.03 1.45
CA ASP A 130 -2.67 -5.62 2.70
C ASP A 130 -3.76 -4.57 2.41
N LEU A 131 -4.36 -4.66 1.22
CA LEU A 131 -5.33 -3.66 0.78
C LEU A 131 -6.67 -3.88 1.50
N SER A 132 -7.13 -2.83 2.18
CA SER A 132 -8.39 -2.77 2.93
C SER A 132 -8.79 -1.32 3.17
N GLU A 133 -9.96 -1.08 3.74
CA GLU A 133 -10.45 0.24 4.14
C GLU A 133 -9.55 0.98 5.15
N TYR A 134 -8.60 0.28 5.78
CA TYR A 134 -7.61 0.84 6.70
C TYR A 134 -6.41 1.45 5.99
N ASN A 135 -6.14 1.03 4.75
CA ASN A 135 -4.98 1.40 3.93
C ASN A 135 -5.38 2.17 2.66
N ILE A 136 -6.62 2.65 2.63
CA ILE A 136 -7.14 3.58 1.62
C ILE A 136 -7.53 4.86 2.34
N LEU A 137 -7.01 6.00 1.90
CA LEU A 137 -7.47 7.32 2.33
C LEU A 137 -8.55 7.83 1.37
N ASN A 138 -9.55 8.51 1.91
CA ASN A 138 -10.51 9.28 1.13
C ASN A 138 -10.06 10.75 1.13
N TRP A 139 -9.44 11.19 0.04
CA TRP A 139 -8.99 12.57 -0.12
C TRP A 139 -9.77 13.26 -1.23
N ASN A 140 -10.65 14.20 -0.87
CA ASN A 140 -11.51 14.91 -1.82
C ASN A 140 -12.28 13.94 -2.75
N GLU A 141 -12.94 12.93 -2.17
CA GLU A 141 -13.68 11.87 -2.90
C GLU A 141 -12.80 11.00 -3.82
N ASN A 142 -11.48 11.03 -3.65
CA ASN A 142 -10.54 10.22 -4.43
C ASN A 142 -9.76 9.24 -3.53
N PRO A 143 -9.62 7.96 -3.95
CA PRO A 143 -8.80 7.01 -3.21
C PRO A 143 -7.32 7.37 -3.29
N VAL A 144 -6.62 7.26 -2.16
CA VAL A 144 -5.15 7.26 -2.08
C VAL A 144 -4.71 6.00 -1.35
N LEU A 145 -3.93 5.14 -2.00
CA LEU A 145 -3.42 3.92 -1.38
C LEU A 145 -2.18 4.22 -0.53
N ILE A 146 -2.10 3.64 0.66
CA ILE A 146 -0.99 3.82 1.60
C ILE A 146 -0.48 2.48 2.13
N ASP A 147 0.70 2.50 2.74
CA ASP A 147 1.35 1.32 3.34
C ASP A 147 1.77 0.22 2.35
N PHE A 148 2.75 0.55 1.51
CA PHE A 148 3.32 -0.38 0.51
C PHE A 148 4.47 -1.22 1.05
N SER A 149 4.58 -1.33 2.38
CA SER A 149 5.71 -1.98 3.03
C SER A 149 5.73 -3.50 2.83
N GLN A 150 4.55 -4.13 2.77
CA GLN A 150 4.38 -5.57 2.51
C GLN A 150 4.27 -5.90 1.01
N ALA A 151 3.94 -4.92 0.16
CA ALA A 151 3.69 -5.10 -1.26
C ALA A 151 4.79 -5.90 -1.99
N THR A 152 4.38 -6.88 -2.80
CA THR A 152 5.25 -7.88 -3.42
C THR A 152 5.13 -7.89 -4.94
N THR A 153 6.08 -8.53 -5.63
CA THR A 153 6.01 -8.76 -7.08
C THR A 153 5.10 -9.92 -7.44
N VAL A 154 4.66 -9.97 -8.70
CA VAL A 154 3.92 -11.12 -9.26
C VAL A 154 4.78 -12.37 -9.44
N ASP A 155 6.10 -12.26 -9.33
CA ASP A 155 7.01 -13.42 -9.33
C ASP A 155 7.00 -14.17 -7.98
N ASN A 156 6.43 -13.58 -6.93
CA ASN A 156 6.29 -14.25 -5.64
C ASN A 156 5.32 -15.44 -5.80
N PRO A 157 5.68 -16.67 -5.42
CA PRO A 157 4.82 -17.85 -5.59
C PRO A 157 3.40 -17.69 -5.03
N ASN A 158 3.25 -16.88 -3.97
CA ASN A 158 1.98 -16.66 -3.28
C ASN A 158 1.21 -15.42 -3.79
N PHE A 159 1.65 -14.79 -4.89
CA PHE A 159 1.06 -13.53 -5.35
C PHE A 159 -0.45 -13.64 -5.63
N LYS A 160 -0.91 -14.80 -6.15
CA LYS A 160 -2.33 -15.03 -6.47
C LYS A 160 -3.19 -15.00 -5.23
N GLU A 161 -2.73 -15.62 -4.14
CA GLU A 161 -3.44 -15.61 -2.85
C GLU A 161 -3.50 -14.21 -2.26
N TYR A 162 -2.42 -13.43 -2.39
CA TYR A 162 -2.42 -12.03 -1.92
C TYR A 162 -3.34 -11.14 -2.76
N LEU A 163 -3.36 -11.31 -4.08
CA LEU A 163 -4.24 -10.57 -4.97
C LEU A 163 -5.71 -10.89 -4.68
N ASP A 164 -6.04 -12.17 -4.54
CA ASP A 164 -7.38 -12.62 -4.16
C ASP A 164 -7.80 -12.04 -2.81
N ARG A 165 -6.90 -12.04 -1.81
CA ARG A 165 -7.16 -11.41 -0.51
C ARG A 165 -7.44 -9.91 -0.62
N ASP A 166 -6.64 -9.17 -1.37
CA ASP A 166 -6.82 -7.72 -1.58
C ASP A 166 -8.20 -7.43 -2.21
N ILE A 167 -8.55 -8.15 -3.28
CA ILE A 167 -9.86 -8.02 -3.96
C ILE A 167 -11.00 -8.40 -3.00
N ASN A 168 -10.86 -9.51 -2.28
CA ASN A 168 -11.86 -9.98 -1.32
C ASN A 168 -12.13 -8.95 -0.21
N ASN A 169 -11.09 -8.32 0.32
CA ASN A 169 -11.24 -7.28 1.35
C ASN A 169 -11.96 -6.05 0.80
N VAL A 170 -11.54 -5.54 -0.36
CA VAL A 170 -12.16 -4.38 -1.01
C VAL A 170 -13.62 -4.66 -1.33
N CYS A 171 -13.93 -5.78 -1.98
CA CYS A 171 -15.30 -6.14 -2.31
C CYS A 171 -16.15 -6.35 -1.06
N ARG A 172 -15.62 -7.00 -0.02
CA ARG A 172 -16.34 -7.19 1.26
C ARG A 172 -16.71 -5.83 1.87
N PHE A 173 -15.80 -4.86 1.85
CA PHE A 173 -16.07 -3.53 2.37
C PHE A 173 -17.20 -2.84 1.58
N PHE A 174 -17.08 -2.77 0.26
CA PHE A 174 -18.05 -2.07 -0.58
C PHE A 174 -19.42 -2.76 -0.68
N ARG A 175 -19.49 -4.09 -0.53
CA ARG A 175 -20.78 -4.80 -0.39
C ARG A 175 -21.56 -4.38 0.85
N LYS A 176 -20.87 -4.06 1.95
CA LYS A 176 -21.54 -3.52 3.16
C LYS A 176 -22.18 -2.15 2.90
N LEU A 177 -21.75 -1.46 1.85
CA LEU A 177 -22.30 -0.18 1.39
C LEU A 177 -23.38 -0.35 0.31
N GLY A 178 -23.84 -1.59 0.07
CA GLY A 178 -24.91 -1.89 -0.88
C GLY A 178 -24.46 -2.13 -2.32
N LEU A 179 -23.15 -2.16 -2.60
CA LEU A 179 -22.65 -2.43 -3.96
C LEU A 179 -22.63 -3.93 -4.27
N ASN A 180 -23.10 -4.29 -5.46
CA ASN A 180 -23.03 -5.67 -5.95
C ASN A 180 -21.71 -5.91 -6.71
N LEU A 181 -20.63 -6.21 -5.98
CA LEU A 181 -19.32 -6.52 -6.55
C LEU A 181 -19.08 -8.04 -6.60
N GLU A 182 -18.64 -8.55 -7.74
CA GLU A 182 -18.32 -9.97 -7.96
C GLU A 182 -16.80 -10.18 -8.01
N ASN A 183 -16.26 -10.93 -7.04
CA ASN A 183 -14.80 -11.11 -6.88
C ASN A 183 -14.19 -11.82 -8.08
N GLU A 184 -14.83 -12.91 -8.53
CA GLU A 184 -14.35 -13.70 -9.66
C GLU A 184 -14.30 -12.89 -10.95
N LYS A 185 -15.29 -12.02 -11.18
CA LYS A 185 -15.35 -11.14 -12.34
C LYS A 185 -14.17 -10.16 -12.32
N ILE A 186 -13.94 -9.50 -11.19
CA ILE A 186 -12.82 -8.56 -11.01
C ILE A 186 -11.48 -9.27 -11.20
N LEU A 187 -11.30 -10.46 -10.60
CA LEU A 187 -10.08 -11.25 -10.73
C LEU A 187 -9.83 -11.67 -12.18
N LYS A 188 -10.87 -12.10 -12.91
CA LYS A 188 -10.78 -12.41 -14.35
C LYS A 188 -10.38 -11.18 -15.17
N GLU A 189 -11.00 -10.03 -14.92
CA GLU A 189 -10.66 -8.78 -15.62
C GLU A 189 -9.19 -8.35 -15.40
N ILE A 190 -8.67 -8.54 -14.19
CA ILE A 190 -7.26 -8.26 -13.87
C ILE A 190 -6.34 -9.26 -14.59
N SER A 191 -6.67 -10.55 -14.55
CA SER A 191 -5.81 -11.63 -15.07
C SER A 191 -5.77 -11.69 -16.60
N LEU A 192 -6.84 -11.29 -17.29
CA LEU A 192 -6.93 -11.32 -18.75
C LEU A 192 -5.97 -10.35 -19.45
N LYS A 193 -5.54 -9.27 -18.79
CA LYS A 193 -4.59 -8.29 -19.35
C LYS A 193 -3.12 -8.56 -19.03
N GLY A 194 -2.83 -9.46 -18.09
CA GLY A 194 -1.44 -9.81 -17.71
C GLY A 194 -0.74 -10.80 -18.65
N ASN A 195 -1.45 -11.32 -19.66
CA ASN A 195 -0.95 -12.30 -20.64
C ASN A 195 -0.68 -11.71 -22.04
N ASN A 196 -0.66 -10.38 -22.19
CA ASN A 196 -0.33 -9.68 -23.44
C ASN A 196 0.98 -8.91 -23.33
#